data_AF-A0A7Y3CZK2-F1
#
_entry.id   AF-A0A7Y3CZK2-F1
#
_cell.length_a   1.000
_cell.length_b   1.000
_cell.length_c   1.000
_cell.angle_alpha   90.00
_cell.angle_beta   90.00
_cell.angle_gamma   90.00
#
_symmetry.space_group_name_H-M   'P 1'
#
loop_
_entity.id
_entity.type
_entity.pdbx_description
1 polymer ?
#
loop_
_entity_poly.entity_id
_entity_poly.type
_entity_poly.pdbx_seq_one_letter_code
_entity_poly.pdbx_strand_id
1 'polypeptide(L)'
;IVALLEPFIDTVVICTMTALVIIFYNSGGVFEYGGDGAGSVLVNGETVGGVNLTSMAFESVIPWFPYVLTLAVVLFAISTMISWSYYGLQSWKFLFGRSKMADMCYKILFVLFIVIGASASMGAVFAFSDAMILALVFPNMIGLFILFPKVKEELSKYIGAIKTSKG
;
A
#
# COMPACT_ATOMS: atom_id res chain seq x y z
N ILE A 1 0.75 -19.80 -1.78
CA ILE A 1 2.00 -19.83 -0.97
C ILE A 1 2.91 -18.67 -1.34
N VAL A 2 3.26 -18.46 -2.62
CA VAL A 2 4.07 -17.30 -3.06
C VAL A 2 3.43 -15.95 -2.68
N ALA A 3 2.12 -15.79 -2.88
CA ALA A 3 1.40 -14.55 -2.53
C ALA A 3 1.32 -14.23 -1.02
N LEU A 4 1.61 -15.20 -0.13
CA LEU A 4 1.64 -14.94 1.33
C LEU A 4 3.00 -14.43 1.79
N LEU A 5 4.05 -14.63 0.99
CA LEU A 5 5.39 -14.16 1.31
C LEU A 5 5.53 -12.64 1.08
N GLU A 6 4.81 -12.11 0.10
CA GLU A 6 4.78 -10.69 -0.24
C GLU A 6 4.42 -9.79 0.96
N PRO A 7 3.25 -9.96 1.63
CA PRO A 7 2.92 -9.14 2.80
C PRO A 7 3.84 -9.39 4.00
N PHE A 8 4.42 -10.59 4.13
CA PHE A 8 5.39 -10.87 5.18
C PHE A 8 6.68 -10.05 5.00
N ILE A 9 7.25 -10.06 3.79
CA ILE A 9 8.46 -9.28 3.50
C ILE A 9 8.16 -7.79 3.67
N ASP A 10 7.07 -7.31 3.09
CA ASP A 10 6.70 -5.89 3.14
C ASP A 10 6.50 -5.38 4.58
N THR A 11 5.61 -6.03 5.34
CA THR A 11 5.21 -5.52 6.67
C THR A 11 6.19 -5.90 7.78
N VAL A 12 6.64 -7.16 7.83
CA VAL A 12 7.44 -7.66 8.96
C VAL A 12 8.90 -7.27 8.79
N VAL A 13 9.42 -7.31 7.57
CA VAL A 13 10.84 -7.02 7.32
C VAL A 13 11.02 -5.55 6.97
N ILE A 14 10.41 -5.07 5.89
CA ILE A 14 10.70 -3.73 5.35
C ILE A 14 10.13 -2.62 6.23
N CYS A 15 8.85 -2.67 6.61
CA CYS A 15 8.26 -1.65 7.48
C CYS A 15 8.93 -1.59 8.85
N THR A 16 9.28 -2.75 9.44
CA THR A 16 10.00 -2.80 10.73
C THR A 16 11.39 -2.18 10.61
N MET A 17 12.14 -2.47 9.54
CA MET A 17 13.46 -1.85 9.33
C MET A 17 13.37 -0.33 9.24
N THR A 18 12.41 0.20 8.47
CA THR A 18 12.20 1.66 8.36
C THR A 18 11.78 2.26 9.70
N ALA A 19 10.89 1.59 10.45
CA ALA A 19 10.46 2.04 11.77
C ALA A 19 11.63 2.09 12.77
N LEU A 20 12.52 1.08 12.77
CA LEU A 20 13.71 1.07 13.61
C LEU A 20 14.66 2.22 13.29
N VAL A 21 14.87 2.54 12.01
CA VAL A 21 15.70 3.70 11.60
C VAL A 21 15.12 5.00 12.15
N ILE A 22 13.80 5.19 12.04
CA ILE A 22 13.10 6.38 12.57
C ILE A 22 13.21 6.45 14.11
N ILE A 23 13.07 5.32 14.81
CA ILE A 23 13.20 5.25 16.27
C ILE A 23 14.62 5.62 16.72
N PHE A 24 15.65 5.09 16.06
CA PHE A 24 17.03 5.44 16.38
C PHE A 24 17.34 6.90 16.08
N TYR A 25 16.82 7.45 14.98
CA TYR A 25 16.92 8.88 14.70
C TYR A 25 16.29 9.72 15.81
N ASN A 26 15.17 9.27 16.40
CA ASN A 26 14.55 9.97 17.53
C ASN A 26 15.23 9.76 18.90
N SER A 27 16.27 8.93 19.00
CA SER A 27 16.95 8.70 20.28
C SER A 27 17.53 9.97 20.90
N GLY A 28 17.81 11.00 20.08
CA GLY A 28 18.23 12.33 20.52
C GLY A 28 17.09 13.30 20.85
N GLY A 29 15.82 12.86 20.84
CA GLY A 29 14.65 13.71 21.10
C GLY A 29 14.36 14.70 19.96
N VAL A 30 14.57 14.28 18.71
CA VAL A 30 14.43 15.13 17.52
C VAL A 30 12.97 15.52 17.25
N PHE A 31 12.02 14.67 17.65
CA PHE A 31 10.59 14.95 17.54
C PHE A 31 9.80 14.29 18.67
N GLU A 32 8.67 14.88 19.02
CA GLU A 32 7.73 14.29 19.96
C GLU A 32 6.75 13.34 19.25
N TYR A 33 6.48 12.20 19.89
CA TYR A 33 5.45 11.29 19.44
C TYR A 33 4.07 11.87 19.78
N GLY A 34 3.16 11.90 18.81
CA GLY A 34 1.77 12.33 19.04
C GLY A 34 1.37 13.62 18.33
N GLY A 35 1.68 13.75 17.03
CA GLY A 35 1.12 14.80 16.17
C GLY A 35 -0.41 14.72 16.02
N ASP A 36 -0.93 15.27 14.92
CA ASP A 36 -2.38 15.38 14.60
C ASP A 36 -3.15 14.05 14.41
N GLY A 37 -2.52 12.91 14.71
CA GLY A 37 -3.08 11.57 14.49
C GLY A 37 -3.09 11.15 13.02
N ALA A 38 -2.64 11.99 12.08
CA ALA A 38 -2.62 11.72 10.64
C ALA A 38 -1.29 11.12 10.14
N GLY A 39 -0.43 10.64 11.05
CA GLY A 39 0.87 10.06 10.72
C GLY A 39 1.98 11.10 10.47
N SER A 40 1.79 12.34 10.95
CA SER A 40 2.79 13.40 10.94
C SER A 40 3.42 13.59 12.32
N VAL A 41 4.66 14.10 12.35
CA VAL A 41 5.39 14.44 13.59
C VAL A 41 5.86 15.88 13.57
N LEU A 42 6.05 16.48 14.74
CA LEU A 42 6.57 17.84 14.87
C LEU A 42 8.09 17.79 15.04
N VAL A 43 8.82 18.33 14.06
CA VAL A 43 10.28 18.53 14.15
C VAL A 43 10.52 20.03 14.19
N ASN A 44 11.11 20.55 15.28
CA ASN A 44 11.38 21.99 15.46
C ASN A 44 10.16 22.91 15.25
N GLY A 45 8.95 22.43 15.57
CA GLY A 45 7.70 23.19 15.40
C GLY A 45 7.09 23.14 14.01
N GLU A 46 7.69 22.40 13.07
CA GLU A 46 7.13 22.15 11.73
C GLU A 46 6.55 20.73 11.63
N THR A 47 5.40 20.61 10.96
CA THR A 47 4.77 19.33 10.69
C THR A 47 5.49 18.61 9.56
N VAL A 48 6.08 17.45 9.86
CA VAL A 48 6.83 16.61 8.93
C VAL A 48 6.03 15.34 8.64
N GLY A 49 5.74 15.09 7.36
CA GLY A 49 5.08 13.86 6.89
C GLY A 49 6.02 12.66 6.80
N GLY A 50 5.45 11.45 6.73
CA GLY A 50 6.21 10.19 6.85
C GLY A 50 7.37 9.99 5.87
N VAL A 51 7.21 10.37 4.58
CA VAL A 51 8.30 10.25 3.59
C VAL A 51 9.45 11.20 3.93
N ASN A 52 9.14 12.44 4.32
CA ASN A 52 10.15 13.42 4.69
C ASN A 52 10.88 13.01 5.98
N LEU A 53 10.13 12.52 6.97
CA LEU A 53 10.71 11.99 8.22
C LEU A 53 11.70 10.84 7.94
N THR A 54 11.32 9.92 7.06
CA THR A 54 12.19 8.82 6.63
C THR A 54 13.44 9.36 5.95
N SER A 55 13.28 10.34 5.06
CA SER A 55 14.41 10.99 4.38
C SER A 55 15.39 11.62 5.38
N MET A 56 14.89 12.40 6.34
CA MET A 56 15.72 13.02 7.39
C MET A 56 16.43 11.98 8.27
N ALA A 57 15.73 10.92 8.64
CA ALA A 57 16.29 9.84 9.45
C ALA A 57 17.46 9.14 8.73
N PHE A 58 17.29 8.80 7.44
CA PHE A 58 18.36 8.20 6.65
C PHE A 58 19.48 9.21 6.32
N GLU A 59 19.17 10.48 6.08
CA GLU A 59 20.18 11.52 5.83
C GLU A 59 21.14 11.70 7.00
N SER A 60 20.65 11.56 8.23
CA SER A 60 21.47 11.65 9.45
C SER A 60 22.61 10.63 9.51
N VAL A 61 22.49 9.51 8.76
CA VAL A 61 23.49 8.44 8.68
C VAL A 61 24.15 8.40 7.31
N ILE A 62 23.40 8.65 6.24
CA ILE A 62 23.82 8.55 4.83
C ILE A 62 23.35 9.82 4.08
N PRO A 63 24.21 10.84 3.96
CA PRO A 63 23.82 12.16 3.43
C PRO A 63 23.28 12.15 1.99
N TRP A 64 23.66 11.18 1.15
CA TRP A 64 23.23 11.10 -0.25
C TRP A 64 21.96 10.24 -0.45
N PHE A 65 21.48 9.56 0.60
CA PHE A 65 20.33 8.68 0.51
C PHE A 65 19.01 9.37 0.12
N PRO A 66 18.73 10.63 0.50
CA PRO A 66 17.51 11.34 0.10
C PRO A 66 17.25 11.35 -1.42
N TYR A 67 18.30 11.46 -2.24
CA TYR A 67 18.15 11.43 -3.71
C TYR A 67 17.70 10.05 -4.20
N VAL A 68 18.25 8.98 -3.62
CA VAL A 68 17.87 7.61 -3.97
C VAL A 68 16.46 7.28 -3.47
N LEU A 69 16.12 7.70 -2.26
CA LEU A 69 14.78 7.54 -1.70
C LEU A 69 13.73 8.25 -2.57
N THR A 70 14.01 9.48 -3.01
CA THR A 70 13.11 10.24 -3.88
C THR A 70 12.81 9.49 -5.18
N LEU A 71 13.85 8.96 -5.83
CA LEU A 71 13.68 8.15 -7.05
C LEU A 71 12.88 6.87 -6.76
N ALA A 72 13.19 6.18 -5.67
CA ALA A 72 12.49 4.96 -5.27
C ALA A 72 10.99 5.20 -5.01
N VAL A 73 10.65 6.28 -4.30
CA VAL A 73 9.26 6.65 -4.00
C VAL A 73 8.49 6.98 -5.27
N VAL A 74 9.09 7.69 -6.23
CA VAL A 74 8.45 7.98 -7.52
C VAL A 74 8.16 6.68 -8.29
N LEU A 75 9.14 5.77 -8.37
CA LEU A 75 8.96 4.48 -9.04
C LEU A 75 7.88 3.64 -8.36
N PHE A 76 7.87 3.61 -7.02
CA PHE A 76 6.89 2.89 -6.22
C PHE A 76 5.47 3.46 -6.38
N ALA A 77 5.33 4.79 -6.42
CA ALA A 77 4.05 5.44 -6.66
C ALA A 77 3.51 5.09 -8.06
N ILE A 78 4.37 5.12 -9.09
CA ILE A 78 3.99 4.77 -10.46
C ILE A 78 3.57 3.29 -10.56
N SER A 79 4.35 2.37 -9.99
CA SER A 79 4.01 0.93 -10.03
C SER A 79 2.69 0.65 -9.33
N THR A 80 2.44 1.32 -8.20
CA THR A 80 1.18 1.21 -7.44
C THR A 80 0.02 1.74 -8.28
N MET A 81 0.13 2.93 -8.87
CA MET A 81 -0.91 3.50 -9.73
C MET A 81 -1.26 2.58 -10.91
N ILE A 82 -0.27 1.99 -11.58
CA ILE A 82 -0.50 1.06 -12.70
C ILE A 82 -1.27 -0.17 -12.24
N SER A 83 -0.86 -0.78 -11.12
CA SER A 83 -1.49 -1.99 -10.59
C SER A 83 -2.95 -1.75 -10.20
N TRP A 84 -3.21 -0.65 -9.48
CA TRP A 84 -4.56 -0.27 -9.07
C TRP A 84 -5.44 0.15 -10.25
N SER A 85 -4.88 0.83 -11.26
CA SER A 85 -5.59 1.14 -12.50
C SER A 85 -6.03 -0.14 -13.22
N TYR A 86 -5.15 -1.14 -13.28
CA TYR A 86 -5.46 -2.42 -13.89
C TYR A 86 -6.57 -3.17 -13.14
N TYR A 87 -6.44 -3.31 -11.81
CA TYR A 87 -7.46 -4.00 -11.00
C TYR A 87 -8.81 -3.31 -11.08
N GLY A 88 -8.84 -1.98 -10.97
CA GLY A 88 -10.08 -1.22 -11.07
C GLY A 88 -10.71 -1.29 -12.47
N LEU A 89 -9.91 -1.32 -13.55
CA LEU A 89 -10.43 -1.53 -14.90
C LEU A 89 -11.06 -2.93 -15.07
N GLN A 90 -10.49 -3.98 -14.47
CA GLN A 90 -11.10 -5.32 -14.50
C GLN A 90 -12.45 -5.35 -13.76
N SER A 91 -12.52 -4.72 -12.59
CA SER A 91 -13.78 -4.55 -11.86
C SER A 91 -14.80 -3.75 -12.65
N TRP A 92 -14.38 -2.68 -13.32
CA TRP A 92 -15.23 -1.87 -14.19
C TRP A 92 -15.79 -2.67 -15.37
N LYS A 93 -14.94 -3.47 -16.02
CA LYS A 93 -15.34 -4.37 -17.12
C LYS A 93 -16.31 -5.45 -16.68
N PHE A 94 -16.18 -5.93 -15.44
CA PHE A 94 -17.11 -6.91 -14.86
C PHE A 94 -18.50 -6.30 -14.68
N LEU A 95 -18.61 -5.05 -14.23
CA LEU A 95 -19.88 -4.38 -13.96
C LEU A 95 -20.55 -3.80 -15.22
N PHE A 96 -19.79 -3.14 -16.09
CA PHE A 96 -20.32 -2.36 -17.20
C PHE A 96 -20.07 -3.00 -18.58
N GLY A 97 -19.46 -4.19 -18.60
CA GLY A 97 -19.14 -4.92 -19.82
C GLY A 97 -17.85 -4.45 -20.51
N ARG A 98 -17.46 -5.16 -21.58
CA ARG A 98 -16.17 -5.01 -22.28
C ARG A 98 -16.26 -4.12 -23.52
N SER A 99 -16.87 -2.94 -23.40
CA SER A 99 -16.93 -1.97 -24.49
C SER A 99 -15.71 -1.04 -24.50
N LYS A 100 -15.23 -0.66 -25.69
CA LYS A 100 -14.17 0.37 -25.83
C LYS A 100 -14.54 1.69 -25.15
N MET A 101 -15.83 2.04 -25.15
CA MET A 101 -16.33 3.24 -24.48
C MET A 101 -16.24 3.13 -22.96
N ALA A 102 -16.57 1.96 -22.38
CA ALA A 102 -16.45 1.72 -20.95
C ALA A 102 -14.99 1.77 -20.49
N ASP A 103 -14.07 1.18 -21.27
CA ASP A 103 -12.63 1.22 -21.01
C ASP A 103 -12.08 2.66 -21.01
N MET A 104 -12.45 3.44 -22.03
CA MET A 104 -11.97 4.82 -22.17
C MET A 104 -12.53 5.72 -21.06
N CYS A 105 -13.80 5.55 -20.70
CA CYS A 105 -14.44 6.25 -19.59
C CYS A 105 -13.69 6.01 -18.27
N TYR A 106 -13.40 4.74 -17.95
CA TYR A 106 -12.64 4.40 -16.73
C TYR A 106 -11.25 5.04 -16.72
N LYS A 107 -10.52 4.99 -17.83
CA LYS A 107 -9.17 5.58 -17.92
C LYS A 107 -9.19 7.10 -17.72
N ILE A 108 -10.15 7.80 -18.32
CA ILE A 108 -10.32 9.25 -18.16
C ILE A 108 -10.64 9.56 -16.71
N LEU A 109 -11.59 8.85 -16.11
CA LEU A 109 -11.96 9.00 -14.71
C LEU A 109 -10.74 8.76 -13.80
N PHE A 110 -9.99 7.69 -14.01
CA PHE A 110 -8.81 7.35 -13.21
C PHE A 110 -7.76 8.48 -13.25
N VAL A 111 -7.45 9.01 -14.44
CA VAL A 111 -6.49 10.12 -14.59
C VAL A 111 -7.00 11.41 -13.93
N LEU A 112 -8.30 11.71 -14.03
CA LEU A 112 -8.90 12.85 -13.34
C LEU A 112 -8.76 12.73 -11.81
N PHE A 113 -9.04 11.55 -11.26
CA PHE A 113 -8.87 11.31 -9.82
C PHE A 113 -7.41 11.37 -9.36
N ILE A 114 -6.43 11.06 -10.22
CA ILE A 114 -5.01 11.29 -9.91
C ILE A 114 -4.74 12.79 -9.71
N VAL A 115 -5.24 13.65 -10.60
CA VAL A 115 -5.04 15.11 -10.50
C VAL A 115 -5.71 15.66 -9.24
N ILE A 116 -6.94 15.24 -8.96
CA ILE A 116 -7.67 15.63 -7.75
C ILE A 116 -6.91 15.16 -6.49
N GLY A 117 -6.48 13.90 -6.47
CA GLY A 117 -5.73 13.32 -5.35
C GLY A 117 -4.39 14.02 -5.09
N ALA A 118 -3.69 14.44 -6.14
CA ALA A 118 -2.45 15.21 -6.03
C ALA A 118 -2.65 16.62 -5.44
N SER A 119 -3.86 17.19 -5.55
CA SER A 119 -4.22 18.49 -4.97
C SER A 119 -4.93 18.41 -3.60
N ALA A 120 -5.33 17.22 -3.16
CA ALA A 120 -6.04 17.02 -1.91
C ALA A 120 -5.08 16.95 -0.70
N SER A 121 -5.57 17.25 0.50
CA SER A 121 -4.77 17.08 1.72
C SER A 121 -4.57 15.60 2.03
N MET A 122 -3.40 15.24 2.58
CA MET A 122 -3.09 13.85 2.97
C MET A 122 -4.15 13.23 3.88
N GLY A 123 -4.63 13.98 4.89
CA GLY A 123 -5.66 13.50 5.81
C GLY A 123 -6.98 13.17 5.10
N ALA A 124 -7.41 13.99 4.13
CA ALA A 124 -8.62 13.71 3.35
C ALA A 124 -8.44 12.47 2.47
N VAL A 125 -7.27 12.30 1.85
CA VAL A 125 -6.95 11.13 1.03
C VAL A 125 -6.92 9.84 1.86
N PHE A 126 -6.33 9.87 3.06
CA PHE A 126 -6.32 8.71 3.96
C PHE A 126 -7.71 8.36 4.46
N ALA A 127 -8.48 9.34 4.95
CA ALA A 127 -9.85 9.09 5.42
C ALA A 127 -10.75 8.50 4.32
N PHE A 128 -10.63 9.00 3.10
CA PHE A 128 -11.35 8.44 1.95
C PHE A 128 -10.88 7.02 1.61
N SER A 129 -9.56 6.79 1.60
CA SER A 129 -8.98 5.48 1.29
C SER A 129 -9.38 4.42 2.31
N ASP A 130 -9.35 4.75 3.61
CA ASP A 130 -9.77 3.85 4.68
C ASP A 130 -11.23 3.45 4.54
N ALA A 131 -12.12 4.43 4.27
CA ALA A 131 -13.53 4.16 4.03
C ALA A 131 -13.74 3.20 2.84
N MET A 132 -13.01 3.38 1.74
CA MET A 132 -13.09 2.52 0.55
C MET A 132 -12.52 1.12 0.80
N ILE A 133 -11.39 1.01 1.50
CA ILE A 133 -10.79 -0.29 1.86
C ILE A 133 -11.73 -1.05 2.78
N LEU A 134 -12.31 -0.40 3.80
CA LEU A 134 -13.30 -1.02 4.67
C LEU A 134 -14.50 -1.53 3.87
N ALA A 135 -15.05 -0.70 2.97
CA ALA A 135 -16.17 -1.09 2.11
C ALA A 135 -15.85 -2.31 1.22
N LEU A 136 -14.59 -2.47 0.78
CA LEU A 136 -14.13 -3.61 -0.01
C LEU A 136 -13.86 -4.85 0.85
N VAL A 137 -13.31 -4.68 2.06
CA VAL A 137 -12.93 -5.77 2.96
C VAL A 137 -14.16 -6.52 3.47
N PHE A 138 -15.22 -5.82 3.87
CA PHE A 138 -16.44 -6.46 4.41
C PHE A 138 -17.05 -7.53 3.50
N PRO A 139 -17.42 -7.24 2.23
CA PRO A 139 -18.01 -8.25 1.34
C PRO A 139 -17.02 -9.38 1.02
N ASN A 140 -15.72 -9.07 0.86
CA ASN A 140 -14.70 -10.08 0.59
C ASN A 140 -14.52 -11.04 1.77
N MET A 141 -14.53 -10.55 3.01
CA MET A 141 -14.45 -11.39 4.20
C MET A 141 -15.65 -12.35 4.29
N ILE A 142 -16.87 -11.86 4.04
CA ILE A 142 -18.07 -12.71 4.02
C ILE A 142 -17.92 -13.81 2.95
N GLY A 143 -17.48 -13.44 1.75
CA GLY A 143 -17.22 -14.41 0.68
C GLY A 143 -16.18 -15.46 1.06
N LEU A 144 -15.09 -15.05 1.72
CA LEU A 144 -14.07 -15.96 2.22
C LEU A 144 -14.61 -16.92 3.29
N PHE A 145 -15.47 -16.48 4.21
CA PHE A 145 -16.08 -17.38 5.20
C PHE A 145 -16.94 -18.46 4.54
N ILE A 146 -17.71 -18.09 3.51
CA ILE A 146 -18.54 -19.04 2.75
C ILE A 146 -17.66 -20.00 1.94
N LEU A 147 -16.58 -19.52 1.34
CA LEU A 147 -15.69 -20.29 0.48
C LEU A 147 -14.59 -21.06 1.25
N PHE A 148 -14.39 -20.77 2.53
CA PHE A 148 -13.38 -21.42 3.40
C PHE A 148 -13.34 -22.95 3.28
N PRO A 149 -14.47 -23.70 3.35
CA PRO A 149 -14.44 -25.16 3.21
C PRO A 149 -13.90 -25.59 1.84
N LYS A 150 -14.25 -24.87 0.77
CA LYS A 150 -13.80 -25.18 -0.59
C LYS A 150 -12.31 -24.91 -0.76
N VAL A 151 -11.81 -23.79 -0.22
CA VAL A 151 -10.37 -23.46 -0.25
C VAL A 151 -9.57 -24.52 0.51
N LYS A 152 -10.06 -24.99 1.66
CA LYS A 152 -9.41 -26.06 2.45
C LYS A 152 -9.32 -27.37 1.67
N GLU A 153 -10.36 -27.75 0.94
CA GLU A 153 -10.38 -28.93 0.08
C GLU A 153 -9.31 -28.83 -1.02
N GLU A 154 -9.29 -27.72 -1.77
CA GLU A 154 -8.34 -27.51 -2.87
C GLU A 154 -6.88 -27.40 -2.36
N LEU A 155 -6.65 -26.80 -1.21
CA LEU A 155 -5.33 -26.77 -0.56
C LEU A 155 -4.85 -28.20 -0.21
N SER A 156 -5.74 -29.04 0.31
CA SER A 156 -5.41 -30.43 0.66
C SER A 156 -5.04 -31.25 -0.57
N LYS A 157 -5.79 -31.09 -1.67
CA LYS A 157 -5.47 -31.71 -2.98
C LYS A 157 -4.10 -31.25 -3.49
N TYR A 158 -3.83 -29.94 -3.46
CA TYR A 158 -2.57 -29.37 -3.92
C TYR A 158 -1.36 -29.91 -3.14
N ILE A 159 -1.45 -29.95 -1.80
CA ILE A 159 -0.39 -30.49 -0.95
C ILE A 159 -0.19 -31.99 -1.22
N GLY A 160 -1.28 -32.75 -1.41
CA GLY A 160 -1.22 -34.16 -1.78
C GLY A 160 -0.46 -34.39 -3.09
N ALA A 161 -0.78 -33.63 -4.13
CA ALA A 161 -0.12 -33.73 -5.44
C ALA A 161 1.39 -33.40 -5.37
N ILE A 162 1.79 -32.39 -4.59
CA ILE A 162 3.21 -32.04 -4.41
C ILE A 162 3.99 -33.15 -3.70
N LYS A 163 3.38 -33.80 -2.70
CA LYS A 163 4.03 -34.89 -1.97
C LYS A 163 4.28 -36.10 -2.86
N THR A 164 3.32 -36.47 -3.71
CA THR A 164 3.47 -37.58 -4.67
C THR A 164 4.47 -37.27 -5.77
N SER A 165 4.62 -36.00 -6.18
CA SER A 165 5.60 -35.59 -7.19
C SER A 165 7.06 -35.53 -6.70
N LYS A 166 7.30 -35.64 -5.38
CA LYS A 166 8.64 -35.59 -4.76
C LYS A 166 9.14 -36.96 -4.26
N GLY A 167 8.39 -38.03 -4.48
CA GLY A 167 8.80 -39.42 -4.21
C GLY A 167 8.98 -40.17 -5.52
#